data_AF-A0A1Z5LCC9-F1
#
_entry.id   AF-A0A1Z5LCC9-F1
#
_cell.length_a   1.000
_cell.length_b   1.000
_cell.length_c   1.000
_cell.angle_alpha   90.00
_cell.angle_beta   90.00
_cell.angle_gamma   90.00
#
_symmetry.space_group_name_H-M   'P 1'
#
loop_
_entity.id
_entity.type
_entity.pdbx_description
1 polymer ?
#
loop_
_entity_poly.entity_id
_entity_poly.type
_entity_poly.pdbx_seq_one_letter_code
_entity_poly.pdbx_strand_id
1 'polypeptide(L)'
;MDSNTTITNGFCSLECNNLIWYIIIFSSFVLIHSTSEVGSMLLTLRCVESNDKALALGLIQFAIGLFGIVPCPIIYGAVVDSACLFWEDNCGEPGACRVYDPAKFRMVFHGVTAVIMFVAFLVDAVVWYKASSIHIHEDEETPAVVTTGP
;
A
#
# COMPACT_ATOMS: atom_id res chain seq x y z
N MET A 1 19.28 -17.53 -39.02
CA MET A 1 17.91 -17.16 -39.44
C MET A 1 17.30 -18.45 -39.95
N ASP A 2 16.67 -19.19 -39.06
CA ASP A 2 16.19 -20.55 -39.36
C ASP A 2 14.90 -20.50 -40.17
N SER A 3 14.96 -21.01 -41.40
CA SER A 3 13.94 -20.88 -42.45
C SER A 3 12.74 -21.81 -42.29
N ASN A 4 12.21 -22.00 -41.07
CA ASN A 4 11.01 -22.84 -40.86
C ASN A 4 10.23 -22.48 -39.58
N THR A 5 10.06 -21.19 -39.31
CA THR A 5 9.22 -20.72 -38.19
C THR A 5 7.80 -20.49 -38.68
N THR A 6 6.91 -21.45 -38.48
CA THR A 6 5.49 -21.30 -38.76
C THR A 6 4.85 -20.46 -37.67
N ILE A 7 4.51 -19.20 -37.98
CA ILE A 7 3.77 -18.34 -37.04
C ILE A 7 2.34 -18.86 -36.97
N THR A 8 1.95 -19.39 -35.82
CA THR A 8 0.57 -19.82 -35.54
C THR A 8 -0.15 -18.73 -34.75
N ASN A 9 -1.40 -18.46 -35.12
CA ASN A 9 -2.26 -17.58 -34.32
C ASN A 9 -2.62 -18.33 -33.02
N GLY A 10 -2.19 -17.80 -31.88
CA GLY A 10 -2.42 -18.40 -30.58
C GLY A 10 -1.73 -17.60 -29.47
N PHE A 11 -1.99 -17.97 -28.22
CA PHE A 11 -1.28 -17.40 -27.08
C PHE A 11 0.14 -17.96 -27.01
N CYS A 12 1.09 -17.12 -26.61
CA CYS A 12 2.45 -17.58 -26.32
C CYS A 12 2.42 -18.49 -25.08
N SER A 13 3.15 -19.61 -25.12
CA SER A 13 3.28 -20.50 -23.96
C SER A 13 4.12 -19.80 -22.89
N LEU A 14 3.48 -19.30 -21.83
CA LEU A 14 4.16 -18.77 -20.65
C LEU A 14 4.43 -19.91 -19.64
N GLU A 15 5.70 -20.20 -19.39
CA GLU A 15 6.11 -21.07 -18.28
C GLU A 15 6.22 -20.25 -16.99
N CYS A 16 5.13 -20.23 -16.20
CA CYS A 16 5.00 -19.40 -15.00
C CYS A 16 5.11 -20.18 -13.68
N ASN A 17 6.18 -20.98 -13.48
CA ASN A 17 6.35 -21.78 -12.26
C ASN A 17 6.44 -20.95 -10.96
N ASN A 18 6.89 -19.70 -11.04
CA ASN A 18 7.03 -18.81 -9.89
C ASN A 18 5.74 -18.06 -9.51
N LEU A 19 4.70 -18.13 -10.34
CA LEU A 19 3.46 -17.39 -10.12
C LEU A 19 2.69 -17.91 -8.90
N ILE A 20 2.64 -19.23 -8.71
CA ILE A 20 1.92 -19.85 -7.57
C ILE A 20 2.55 -19.43 -6.25
N TRP A 21 3.88 -19.51 -6.16
CA TRP A 21 4.62 -19.06 -4.98
C TRP A 21 4.44 -17.57 -4.72
N TYR A 22 4.48 -16.75 -5.78
CA TYR A 22 4.22 -15.32 -5.66
C TYR A 22 2.83 -15.05 -5.06
N ILE A 23 1.78 -15.73 -5.55
CA ILE A 23 0.41 -15.58 -5.04
C ILE A 23 0.33 -15.94 -3.56
N ILE A 24 0.90 -17.08 -3.15
CA ILE A 24 0.88 -17.52 -1.75
C ILE A 24 1.57 -16.50 -0.85
N ILE A 25 2.79 -16.09 -1.22
CA ILE A 25 3.58 -15.14 -0.44
C ILE A 25 2.87 -13.78 -0.36
N PHE A 26 2.44 -13.25 -1.50
CA PHE A 26 1.73 -11.96 -1.57
C PHE A 26 0.45 -11.98 -0.74
N SER A 27 -0.35 -13.05 -0.84
CA SER A 27 -1.59 -13.19 -0.06
C SER A 27 -1.31 -13.22 1.44
N SER A 28 -0.26 -13.92 1.87
CA SER A 28 0.12 -13.96 3.29
C SER A 28 0.48 -12.57 3.83
N PHE A 29 1.25 -11.78 3.07
CA PHE A 29 1.61 -10.42 3.46
C PHE A 29 0.39 -9.50 3.53
N VAL A 30 -0.51 -9.58 2.54
CA VAL A 30 -1.76 -8.80 2.54
C VAL A 30 -2.62 -9.14 3.75
N LEU A 31 -2.75 -10.41 4.12
CA LEU A 31 -3.53 -10.82 5.30
C LEU A 31 -2.95 -10.27 6.61
N ILE A 32 -1.62 -10.33 6.76
CA ILE A 32 -0.93 -9.77 7.92
C ILE A 32 -1.19 -8.26 7.98
N HIS A 33 -1.00 -7.57 6.86
CA HIS A 33 -1.21 -6.13 6.76
C HIS A 33 -2.65 -5.73 7.11
N SER A 34 -3.66 -6.38 6.52
CA SER A 34 -5.07 -6.08 6.80
C SER A 34 -5.42 -6.29 8.28
N THR A 35 -4.86 -7.32 8.91
CA THR A 35 -5.09 -7.57 10.33
C THR A 35 -4.44 -6.50 11.21
N SER A 36 -3.23 -6.05 10.86
CA SER A 36 -2.54 -4.95 11.54
C SER A 36 -3.30 -3.62 11.45
N GLU A 37 -3.89 -3.30 10.29
CA GLU A 37 -4.69 -2.09 10.11
C GLU A 37 -5.93 -2.09 11.02
N VAL A 38 -6.64 -3.22 11.12
CA VAL A 38 -7.79 -3.36 12.02
C VAL A 38 -7.38 -3.14 13.48
N GLY A 39 -6.24 -3.71 13.90
CA GLY A 39 -5.68 -3.48 15.23
C GLY A 39 -5.38 -2.01 15.52
N SER A 40 -4.78 -1.31 14.55
CA SER A 40 -4.48 0.13 14.65
C SER A 40 -5.74 0.98 14.79
N MET A 41 -6.78 0.67 14.02
CA MET A 41 -8.08 1.33 14.12
C MET A 41 -8.71 1.13 15.50
N LEU A 42 -8.68 -0.09 16.03
CA LEU A 42 -9.22 -0.38 17.37
C LEU A 42 -8.47 0.36 18.47
N LEU A 43 -7.15 0.48 18.38
CA LEU A 43 -6.35 1.26 19.33
C LEU A 43 -6.72 2.73 19.28
N THR A 44 -6.82 3.31 18.08
CA THR A 44 -7.23 4.70 17.87
C THR A 44 -8.59 4.97 18.52
N LEU A 45 -9.55 4.06 18.36
CA LEU A 45 -10.89 4.18 18.97
C LEU A 45 -10.89 4.11 20.50
N ARG A 46 -9.87 3.53 21.13
CA ARG A 46 -9.72 3.53 22.59
C ARG A 46 -9.05 4.77 23.13
N CYS A 47 -8.26 5.47 22.31
CA CYS A 47 -7.54 6.68 22.70
C CYS A 47 -8.35 7.97 22.51
N VAL A 48 -9.52 7.92 21.86
CA VAL A 48 -10.33 9.08 21.52
C VAL A 48 -11.68 9.05 22.24
N GLU A 49 -12.12 10.21 22.75
CA GLU A 49 -13.42 10.44 23.37
C GLU A 49 -14.57 9.97 22.44
N SER A 50 -15.66 9.45 23.02
CA SER A 50 -16.80 8.90 22.26
C SER A 50 -17.38 9.85 21.21
N ASN A 51 -17.36 11.15 21.48
CA ASN A 51 -17.88 12.19 20.59
C ASN A 51 -16.95 12.52 19.41
N ASP A 52 -15.65 12.27 19.52
CA ASP A 52 -14.64 12.68 18.52
C ASP A 52 -14.15 11.54 17.62
N LYS A 53 -14.59 10.29 17.88
CA LYS A 53 -14.17 9.10 17.12
C LYS A 53 -14.36 9.22 15.61
N ALA A 54 -15.53 9.72 15.18
CA ALA A 54 -15.85 9.87 13.76
C ALA A 54 -14.96 10.93 13.09
N LEU A 55 -14.68 12.04 13.78
CA LEU A 55 -13.80 13.09 13.30
C LEU A 55 -12.36 12.57 13.17
N ALA A 56 -11.84 11.88 14.19
CA ALA A 56 -10.49 11.33 14.19
C ALA A 56 -10.29 10.34 13.03
N LEU A 57 -11.19 9.37 12.87
CA LEU A 57 -11.13 8.41 11.75
C LEU A 57 -11.27 9.12 10.40
N GLY A 58 -12.15 10.12 10.29
CA GLY A 58 -12.32 10.92 9.09
C GLY A 58 -11.04 11.65 8.68
N LEU A 59 -10.33 12.26 9.63
CA LEU A 59 -9.06 12.95 9.37
C LEU A 59 -7.95 11.98 8.95
N ILE A 60 -7.86 10.81 9.60
CA ILE A 60 -6.90 9.75 9.22
C ILE A 60 -7.18 9.29 7.78
N GLN A 61 -8.43 8.97 7.45
CA GLN A 61 -8.79 8.52 6.10
C GLN A 61 -8.65 9.62 5.06
N PHE A 62 -8.91 10.88 5.42
CA PHE A 62 -8.64 12.01 4.54
C PHE A 62 -7.15 12.13 4.21
N ALA A 63 -6.27 11.99 5.20
CA ALA A 63 -4.83 12.01 4.98
C ALA A 63 -4.36 10.82 4.11
N ILE A 64 -4.86 9.60 4.39
CA ILE A 64 -4.57 8.41 3.57
C ILE A 64 -5.06 8.62 2.14
N GLY A 65 -6.25 9.19 1.96
CA GLY A 65 -6.80 9.52 0.66
C GLY A 65 -5.90 10.46 -0.12
N LEU A 66 -5.53 11.58 0.51
CA LEU A 66 -4.76 12.65 -0.11
C LEU A 66 -3.32 12.25 -0.44
N PHE A 67 -2.64 11.58 0.48
CA PHE A 67 -1.20 11.29 0.36
C PHE A 67 -0.89 9.86 -0.10
N GLY A 68 -1.86 8.95 -0.03
CA GLY A 68 -1.70 7.56 -0.47
C GLY A 68 -2.52 7.27 -1.73
N ILE A 69 -3.84 7.34 -1.61
CA ILE A 69 -4.76 6.86 -2.65
C ILE A 69 -4.70 7.71 -3.93
N VAL A 70 -4.62 9.04 -3.82
CA VAL A 70 -4.51 9.94 -4.98
C VAL A 70 -3.19 9.76 -5.76
N PRO A 71 -2.00 9.76 -5.13
CA PRO A 71 -0.74 9.61 -5.86
C PRO A 71 -0.48 8.17 -6.36
N CYS A 72 -1.05 7.16 -5.71
CA CYS A 72 -0.87 5.75 -6.09
C CYS A 72 -1.15 5.46 -7.59
N PRO A 73 -2.33 5.75 -8.16
CA PRO A 73 -2.62 5.47 -9.57
C PRO A 73 -1.75 6.30 -10.53
N ILE A 74 -1.30 7.49 -10.13
CA ILE A 74 -0.40 8.32 -10.95
C ILE A 74 0.97 7.63 -11.06
N ILE A 75 1.52 7.22 -9.91
CA ILE A 75 2.83 6.54 -9.85
C ILE A 75 2.77 5.20 -10.55
N TYR A 76 1.81 4.34 -10.20
CA TYR A 76 1.71 3.00 -10.78
C TYR A 76 1.22 3.01 -12.22
N GLY A 77 0.48 4.05 -12.65
CA GLY A 77 0.21 4.31 -14.06
C GLY A 77 1.51 4.54 -14.85
N ALA A 78 2.38 5.43 -14.35
CA ALA A 78 3.70 5.65 -14.95
C ALA A 78 4.58 4.39 -14.93
N VAL A 79 4.47 3.53 -13.92
CA VAL A 79 5.16 2.23 -13.88
C VAL A 79 4.69 1.34 -15.03
N VAL A 80 3.38 1.22 -15.25
CA VAL A 80 2.80 0.45 -16.37
C VAL A 80 3.28 1.01 -17.71
N ASP A 81 3.19 2.33 -17.90
CA ASP A 81 3.59 3.00 -19.14
C ASP A 81 5.10 2.83 -19.42
N SER A 82 5.94 2.82 -18.37
CA SER A 82 7.38 2.62 -18.49
C SER A 82 7.75 1.23 -19.03
N ALA A 83 6.88 0.24 -18.86
CA ALA A 83 7.08 -1.12 -19.35
C ALA A 83 6.53 -1.33 -20.76
N CYS A 84 5.95 -0.31 -21.39
CA CYS A 84 5.40 -0.43 -22.74
C CYS A 84 6.50 -0.63 -23.79
N LEU A 85 6.33 -1.66 -24.64
CA LEU A 85 7.18 -1.93 -25.80
C LEU A 85 6.55 -1.43 -27.10
N PHE A 86 5.22 -1.49 -27.22
CA PHE A 86 4.50 -1.09 -28.42
C PHE A 86 3.22 -0.33 -28.07
N TRP A 87 3.21 0.95 -28.42
CA TRP A 87 2.04 1.82 -28.34
C TRP A 87 1.18 1.65 -29.59
N GLU A 88 -0.14 1.57 -29.40
CA GLU A 88 -1.08 1.69 -30.51
C GLU A 88 -1.02 3.11 -31.08
N ASP A 89 -1.03 3.25 -32.42
CA ASP A 89 -1.14 4.55 -33.07
C ASP A 89 -2.61 4.82 -33.38
N ASN A 90 -3.13 5.93 -32.87
CA ASN A 90 -4.49 6.36 -33.11
C ASN A 90 -4.49 7.72 -33.82
N CYS A 91 -4.35 7.68 -35.14
CA CYS A 91 -4.28 8.86 -36.00
C CYS A 91 -3.11 9.81 -35.65
N GLY A 92 -1.93 9.24 -35.38
CA GLY A 92 -0.72 10.00 -35.04
C GLY A 92 -0.57 10.37 -33.56
N GLU A 93 -1.52 10.00 -32.71
CA GLU A 93 -1.42 10.11 -31.25
C GLU A 93 -1.24 8.72 -30.62
N PRO A 94 -0.41 8.58 -29.56
CA PRO A 94 -0.26 7.32 -28.85
C PRO A 94 -1.57 6.93 -28.14
N GLY A 95 -2.09 5.76 -28.49
CA GLY A 95 -3.25 5.11 -27.89
C GLY A 95 -2.85 4.20 -26.72
N ALA A 96 -3.56 3.07 -26.55
CA ALA A 96 -3.25 2.12 -25.49
C ALA A 96 -1.98 1.30 -25.80
N CYS A 97 -1.23 0.92 -24.77
CA CYS A 97 -0.10 0.00 -24.95
C CYS A 97 -0.58 -1.45 -25.12
N ARG A 98 -0.06 -2.13 -26.16
CA ARG A 98 -0.50 -3.49 -26.55
C ARG A 98 0.44 -4.59 -26.05
N VAL A 99 1.72 -4.29 -25.93
CA VAL A 99 2.75 -5.25 -25.51
C VAL A 99 3.61 -4.63 -24.44
N TYR A 100 3.70 -5.30 -23.29
CA TYR A 100 4.49 -4.87 -22.14
C TYR A 100 5.66 -5.83 -21.92
N ASP A 101 6.80 -5.30 -21.48
CA ASP A 101 7.92 -6.11 -21.00
C ASP A 101 7.65 -6.60 -19.56
N PRO A 102 7.42 -7.91 -19.34
CA PRO A 102 7.08 -8.44 -18.02
C PRO A 102 8.25 -8.38 -17.03
N ALA A 103 9.50 -8.47 -17.51
CA ALA A 103 10.68 -8.45 -16.64
C ALA A 103 10.92 -7.03 -16.13
N LYS A 104 10.87 -6.04 -17.03
CA LYS A 104 10.95 -4.62 -16.68
C LYS A 104 9.81 -4.22 -15.76
N PHE A 105 8.57 -4.60 -16.10
CA PHE A 105 7.39 -4.30 -15.29
C PHE A 105 7.55 -4.79 -13.85
N ARG A 106 7.91 -6.06 -13.66
CA ARG A 106 8.09 -6.65 -12.31
C ARG A 106 9.18 -5.93 -11.50
N MET A 107 10.32 -5.63 -12.13
CA MET A 107 11.44 -4.97 -11.46
C MET A 107 11.10 -3.53 -11.05
N VAL A 108 10.48 -2.76 -11.95
CA VAL A 108 10.11 -1.37 -11.67
C VAL A 108 8.96 -1.32 -10.66
N PHE A 109 7.94 -2.17 -10.80
CA PHE A 109 6.82 -2.26 -9.86
C PHE A 109 7.32 -2.52 -8.44
N HIS A 110 8.05 -3.61 -8.21
CA HIS A 110 8.55 -3.93 -6.87
C HIS A 110 9.62 -2.95 -6.38
N GLY A 111 10.47 -2.43 -7.27
CA GLY A 111 11.48 -1.43 -6.92
C GLY A 111 10.85 -0.13 -6.41
N VAL A 112 9.84 0.39 -7.11
CA VAL A 112 9.10 1.58 -6.69
C VAL A 112 8.38 1.34 -5.37
N THR A 113 7.66 0.20 -5.23
CA THR A 113 7.01 -0.15 -3.97
C THR A 113 8.02 -0.23 -2.82
N ALA A 114 9.17 -0.86 -3.02
CA ALA A 114 10.21 -1.00 -1.99
C ALA A 114 10.75 0.36 -1.54
N VAL A 115 10.97 1.30 -2.47
CA VAL A 115 11.42 2.66 -2.13
C VAL A 115 10.35 3.39 -1.31
N ILE A 116 9.08 3.32 -1.72
CA ILE A 116 7.98 3.96 -0.97
C ILE A 116 7.87 3.36 0.43
N MET A 117 7.92 2.04 0.56
CA MET A 117 7.88 1.35 1.85
C MET A 117 9.08 1.69 2.73
N PHE A 118 10.27 1.82 2.15
CA PHE A 118 11.47 2.21 2.89
C PHE A 118 11.33 3.63 3.46
N VAL A 119 10.83 4.58 2.66
CA VAL A 119 10.57 5.95 3.14
C VAL A 119 9.51 5.96 4.24
N ALA A 120 8.42 5.19 4.10
CA ALA A 120 7.40 5.05 5.13
C ALA A 120 7.98 4.50 6.44
N PHE A 121 8.78 3.43 6.35
CA PHE A 121 9.47 2.87 7.50
C PHE A 121 10.40 3.87 8.21
N LEU A 122 11.10 4.73 7.47
CA LEU A 122 11.93 5.78 8.07
C LEU A 122 11.07 6.79 8.85
N VAL A 123 9.91 7.19 8.31
CA VAL A 123 8.97 8.08 9.00
C VAL A 123 8.45 7.42 10.28
N ASP A 124 8.02 6.16 10.19
CA ASP A 124 7.54 5.40 11.36
C ASP A 124 8.62 5.24 12.43
N ALA A 125 9.87 4.98 12.03
CA ALA A 125 11.00 4.88 12.95
C ALA A 125 11.27 6.21 13.66
N VAL A 126 11.15 7.35 12.96
CA VAL A 126 11.28 8.68 13.57
C VAL A 126 10.15 8.95 14.55
N VAL A 127 8.91 8.62 14.19
CA VAL A 127 7.75 8.75 15.09
C VAL A 127 7.94 7.88 16.32
N TRP A 128 8.35 6.63 16.16
CA TRP A 128 8.62 5.71 17.27
C TRP A 128 9.70 6.25 18.21
N TYR A 129 10.82 6.73 17.66
CA TYR A 129 11.91 7.32 18.43
C TYR A 129 11.44 8.53 19.25
N LYS A 130 10.59 9.38 18.65
CA LYS A 130 10.02 10.55 19.35
C LYS A 130 8.92 10.18 20.35
N ALA A 131 8.11 9.17 20.06
CA ALA A 131 7.05 8.71 20.96
C ALA A 131 7.63 8.22 22.30
N SER A 132 8.79 7.57 22.28
CA SER A 132 9.50 7.16 23.50
C SER A 132 9.93 8.33 24.41
N SER A 133 9.94 9.57 23.90
CA SER A 133 10.30 10.77 24.66
C SER A 133 9.10 11.44 25.33
N ILE A 134 7.87 10.95 25.10
CA ILE A 134 6.65 11.56 25.62
C ILE A 134 6.25 10.84 26.91
N HIS A 135 6.48 11.48 28.07
CA HIS A 135 5.87 11.05 29.33
C HIS A 135 4.37 11.31 29.25
N ILE A 136 3.58 10.25 29.12
CA ILE A 136 2.13 10.32 29.28
C ILE A 136 1.89 10.61 30.77
N HIS A 137 1.45 11.83 31.08
CA HIS A 137 0.92 12.11 32.41
C HIS A 137 -0.29 11.19 32.60
N GLU A 138 -0.20 10.26 33.55
CA GLU A 138 -1.40 9.67 34.14
C GLU A 138 -2.15 10.83 34.77
N ASP A 139 -3.27 11.23 34.18
CA ASP A 139 -4.21 12.10 34.86
C ASP A 139 -4.60 11.38 36.15
N GLU A 140 -4.22 11.96 37.31
CA GLU A 140 -4.71 11.56 38.61
C GLU A 140 -6.25 11.54 38.55
N GLU A 141 -6.86 10.36 38.44
CA GLU A 141 -8.20 10.17 38.97
C GLU A 141 -8.10 10.47 40.46
N THR A 142 -8.45 11.71 40.82
CA THR A 142 -8.89 12.07 42.17
C THR A 142 -9.71 10.91 42.74
N PRO A 143 -9.35 10.35 43.91
CA PRO A 143 -10.07 9.22 44.46
C PRO A 143 -11.50 9.68 44.66
N ALA A 144 -12.45 8.95 44.08
CA ALA A 144 -13.86 9.10 44.39
C ALA A 144 -13.99 9.13 45.91
N VAL A 145 -14.35 10.29 46.45
CA VAL A 145 -14.57 10.47 47.88
C VAL A 145 -15.60 9.43 48.30
N VAL A 146 -15.13 8.47 49.09
CA VAL A 146 -15.94 7.52 49.84
C VAL A 146 -16.85 8.34 50.75
N THR A 147 -18.13 8.49 50.39
CA THR A 147 -19.17 8.83 51.37
C THR A 147 -19.88 7.56 51.77
N THR A 148 -19.28 6.82 52.71
CA THR A 148 -19.99 5.84 53.53
C THR A 148 -20.63 6.56 54.72
N GLY A 149 -21.96 6.71 54.69
CA GLY A 149 -22.85 6.88 55.85
C GLY A 149 -22.64 8.10 56.75
N PRO A 150 -23.54 8.35 57.72
CA PRO A 150 -24.61 7.49 58.25
C PRO A 150 -25.98 7.67 57.59
#